data_AF-A0A9E2KPA9-F1
#
_entry.id   AF-A0A9E2KPA9-F1
#
_cell.length_a   1.000
_cell.length_b   1.000
_cell.length_c   1.000
_cell.angle_alpha   90.00
_cell.angle_beta   90.00
_cell.angle_gamma   90.00
#
_symmetry.space_group_name_H-M   'P 1'
#
loop_
_entity.id
_entity.type
_entity.pdbx_description
1 polymer ?
#
loop_
_entity_poly.entity_id
_entity_poly.type
_entity_poly.pdbx_seq_one_letter_code
_entity_poly.pdbx_strand_id
1 'polypeptide(L)'
;MNNVVSTRKTSNIHAKFQPDRVSATLVLLRYGFSPSIIRCTTQLHQKTVARIKEEFLSLGYTDRYSKGGHKTAPNVILSDPKTYYAYNQLMILYSRFHCKDPSVVVDMEAILKAWTVYRTHAETEDNNIELDINSFWYLCLYLNALTVNFDEEDGGMMLFSKKDQAYYYHSNRSDAAVNKSGYIKSRSLKEIMESLQKKKQQASA
;
A
#
# COMPACT_ATOMS: atom_id res chain seq x y z
N MET A 1 -50.50 26.88 25.87
CA MET A 1 -49.19 27.28 25.33
C MET A 1 -48.25 26.09 25.49
N ASN A 2 -48.10 25.31 24.42
CA ASN A 2 -47.35 24.05 24.43
C ASN A 2 -46.00 24.25 23.73
N ASN A 3 -44.90 24.30 24.48
CA ASN A 3 -43.56 24.18 23.92
C ASN A 3 -43.16 22.71 23.92
N VAL A 4 -43.41 22.03 22.80
CA VAL A 4 -42.79 20.74 22.49
C VAL A 4 -41.45 21.05 21.83
N VAL A 5 -40.38 20.91 22.60
CA VAL A 5 -39.00 21.01 22.10
C VAL A 5 -38.78 19.86 21.10
N SER A 6 -38.58 20.24 19.84
CA SER A 6 -38.32 19.36 18.70
C SER A 6 -36.96 18.66 18.84
N THR A 7 -36.93 17.50 19.48
CA THR A 7 -35.81 16.54 19.44
C THR A 7 -35.82 15.76 18.12
N ARG A 8 -35.44 16.37 17.00
CA ARG A 8 -35.12 15.64 15.76
C ARG A 8 -34.04 16.32 14.95
N LYS A 9 -32.84 15.71 14.91
CA LYS A 9 -32.06 15.35 13.71
C LYS A 9 -30.60 14.98 14.04
N THR A 10 -30.40 13.86 14.74
CA THR A 10 -29.11 13.12 14.66
C THR A 10 -29.31 11.70 14.11
N SER A 11 -30.55 11.24 14.01
CA SER A 11 -30.90 9.93 13.47
C SER A 11 -31.18 10.00 11.95
N ASN A 12 -30.15 10.16 11.12
CA ASN A 12 -30.26 9.80 9.69
C ASN A 12 -28.93 9.69 8.90
N ILE A 13 -27.77 9.81 9.55
CA ILE A 13 -26.48 9.53 8.87
C ILE A 13 -26.20 8.03 8.86
N HIS A 14 -26.75 7.23 9.79
CA HIS A 14 -26.48 5.79 9.84
C HIS A 14 -27.37 4.92 8.95
N ALA A 15 -28.51 5.42 8.47
CA ALA A 15 -29.51 4.59 7.77
C ALA A 15 -29.27 4.41 6.25
N LYS A 16 -28.33 5.14 5.66
CA LYS A 16 -28.02 5.08 4.21
C LYS A 16 -26.58 4.70 3.88
N PHE A 17 -25.73 4.49 4.88
CA PHE A 17 -24.33 4.19 4.69
C PHE A 17 -24.07 2.76 5.16
N GLN A 18 -23.41 1.96 4.32
CA GLN A 18 -22.86 0.68 4.75
C GLN A 18 -21.84 1.00 5.86
N PRO A 19 -22.09 0.65 7.14
CA PRO A 19 -21.29 1.10 8.28
C PRO A 19 -19.80 0.80 8.10
N ASP A 20 -19.50 -0.33 7.46
CA ASP A 20 -18.14 -0.80 7.19
C ASP A 20 -17.33 0.17 6.31
N ARG A 21 -17.97 0.83 5.34
CA ARG A 21 -17.29 1.77 4.42
C ARG A 21 -16.97 3.11 5.07
N VAL A 22 -17.82 3.55 6.00
CA VAL A 22 -17.58 4.78 6.78
C VAL A 22 -16.42 4.55 7.75
N SER A 23 -16.45 3.43 8.48
CA SER A 23 -15.34 3.02 9.35
C SER A 23 -14.03 2.90 8.57
N ALA A 24 -14.05 2.24 7.40
CA ALA A 24 -12.88 2.16 6.52
C ALA A 24 -12.39 3.54 6.08
N THR A 25 -13.29 4.45 5.71
CA THR A 25 -12.94 5.83 5.33
C THR A 25 -12.22 6.56 6.47
N LEU A 26 -12.73 6.46 7.70
CA LEU A 26 -12.13 7.08 8.88
C LEU A 26 -10.73 6.51 9.17
N VAL A 27 -10.56 5.19 9.03
CA VAL A 27 -9.24 4.55 9.16
C VAL A 27 -8.29 5.12 8.11
N LEU A 28 -8.67 5.15 6.84
CA LEU A 28 -7.80 5.65 5.77
C LEU A 28 -7.46 7.14 5.93
N LEU A 29 -8.39 7.96 6.41
CA LEU A 29 -8.12 9.37 6.75
C LEU A 29 -7.06 9.49 7.87
N ARG A 30 -7.12 8.65 8.91
CA ARG A 30 -6.12 8.63 10.00
C ARG A 30 -4.72 8.27 9.50
N TYR A 31 -4.62 7.44 8.47
CA TYR A 31 -3.35 7.08 7.86
C TYR A 31 -2.83 8.12 6.86
N GLY A 32 -3.65 9.13 6.49
CA GLY A 32 -3.24 10.20 5.57
C GLY A 32 -3.48 9.87 4.08
N PHE A 33 -4.37 8.92 3.78
CA PHE A 33 -4.73 8.63 2.40
C PHE A 33 -5.48 9.79 1.74
N SER A 34 -5.22 9.98 0.45
CA SER A 34 -5.88 10.98 -0.37
C SER A 34 -7.36 10.65 -0.57
N PRO A 35 -8.23 11.67 -0.73
CA PRO A 35 -9.64 11.45 -1.01
C PRO A 35 -9.88 10.57 -2.26
N SER A 36 -8.99 10.63 -3.25
CA SER A 36 -9.07 9.82 -4.48
C SER A 36 -8.85 8.34 -4.20
N ILE A 37 -7.84 7.98 -3.40
CA ILE A 37 -7.58 6.59 -3.02
C ILE A 37 -8.71 6.08 -2.14
N ILE A 38 -9.15 6.86 -1.15
CA ILE A 38 -10.28 6.51 -0.28
C ILE A 38 -11.54 6.23 -1.12
N ARG A 39 -11.82 7.06 -2.12
CA ARG A 39 -12.94 6.85 -3.04
C ARG A 39 -12.81 5.53 -3.78
N CYS A 40 -11.62 5.21 -4.27
CA CYS A 40 -11.35 3.98 -5.01
C CYS A 40 -11.53 2.74 -4.12
N THR A 41 -10.99 2.75 -2.91
CA THR A 41 -11.00 1.59 -2.00
C THR A 41 -12.36 1.37 -1.34
N THR A 42 -13.08 2.43 -1.00
CA THR A 42 -14.38 2.34 -0.30
C THR A 42 -15.57 2.36 -1.26
N GLN A 43 -15.36 2.71 -2.53
CA GLN A 43 -16.41 2.91 -3.54
C GLN A 43 -17.50 3.90 -3.11
N LEU A 44 -17.18 4.83 -2.18
CA LEU A 44 -18.09 5.90 -1.80
C LEU A 44 -18.04 7.04 -2.82
N HIS A 45 -19.12 7.79 -2.95
CA HIS A 45 -19.12 8.97 -3.82
C HIS A 45 -18.20 10.07 -3.27
N GLN A 46 -17.57 10.88 -4.13
CA GLN A 46 -16.65 11.94 -3.71
C GLN A 46 -17.26 12.92 -2.70
N LYS A 47 -18.53 13.32 -2.90
CA LYS A 47 -19.26 14.17 -1.94
C LYS A 47 -19.41 13.52 -0.56
N THR A 48 -19.57 12.20 -0.50
CA THR A 48 -19.64 11.45 0.76
C THR A 48 -18.28 11.47 1.47
N VAL A 49 -17.20 11.17 0.74
CA VAL A 49 -15.85 11.17 1.30
C VAL A 49 -15.48 12.57 1.82
N ALA A 50 -15.82 13.62 1.07
CA ALA A 50 -15.61 15.01 1.48
C ALA A 50 -16.34 15.32 2.80
N ARG A 51 -17.62 14.95 2.90
CA ARG A 51 -18.41 15.16 4.12
C ARG A 51 -17.84 14.39 5.32
N ILE A 52 -17.47 13.12 5.14
CA ILE A 52 -16.84 12.32 6.22
C ILE A 52 -15.51 12.96 6.64
N LYS A 53 -14.72 13.48 5.69
CA LYS A 53 -13.48 14.20 6.00
C LYS A 53 -13.75 15.48 6.78
N GLU A 54 -14.75 16.28 6.41
CA GLU A 54 -15.14 17.49 7.15
C GLU A 54 -15.55 17.16 8.59
N GLU A 55 -16.37 16.12 8.78
CA GLU A 55 -16.74 15.61 10.11
C GLU A 55 -15.52 15.09 10.90
N PHE A 56 -14.60 14.39 10.24
CA PHE A 56 -13.36 13.94 10.86
C PHE A 56 -12.51 15.12 11.36
N LEU A 57 -12.38 16.18 10.58
CA LEU A 57 -11.63 17.37 10.98
C LEU A 57 -12.35 18.18 12.07
N SER A 58 -13.68 18.25 12.05
CA SER A 58 -14.45 18.97 13.07
C SER A 58 -14.37 18.32 14.46
N LEU A 59 -14.07 17.01 14.51
CA LEU A 59 -13.76 16.29 15.75
C LEU A 59 -12.34 16.54 16.28
N GLY A 60 -11.55 17.43 15.65
CA GLY A 60 -10.22 17.82 16.08
C GLY A 60 -9.09 16.90 15.60
N TYR A 61 -9.36 15.96 14.70
CA TYR A 61 -8.30 15.17 14.07
C TYR A 61 -7.53 16.01 13.04
N THR A 62 -6.23 15.79 12.97
CA THR A 62 -5.36 16.47 12.00
C THR A 62 -5.52 15.89 10.59
N ASP A 63 -5.55 16.76 9.59
CA ASP A 63 -5.45 16.34 8.20
C ASP A 63 -4.01 15.88 7.93
N ARG A 64 -3.79 14.56 7.99
CA ARG A 64 -2.48 13.96 7.65
C ARG A 64 -2.24 13.87 6.15
N TYR A 65 -3.26 14.15 5.33
CA TYR A 65 -3.10 14.22 3.90
C TYR A 65 -2.45 15.56 3.51
N SER A 66 -1.23 15.48 2.98
CA SER A 66 -0.58 16.60 2.30
C SER A 66 -1.24 16.82 0.94
N LYS A 67 -1.75 18.03 0.70
CA LYS A 67 -2.27 18.44 -0.62
C LYS A 67 -1.17 18.54 -1.70
N GLY A 68 0.10 18.39 -1.33
CA GLY A 68 1.25 18.51 -2.22
C GLY A 68 1.73 17.16 -2.78
N GLY A 69 1.67 17.03 -4.11
CA GLY A 69 2.66 16.30 -4.92
C GLY A 69 3.03 14.86 -4.53
N HIS A 70 2.09 14.02 -4.08
CA HIS A 70 2.38 12.59 -3.99
C HIS A 70 2.78 12.06 -5.36
N LYS A 71 3.85 11.27 -5.39
CA LYS A 71 4.37 10.70 -6.62
C LYS A 71 3.53 9.47 -6.94
N THR A 72 3.06 9.36 -8.17
CA THR A 72 2.20 8.25 -8.59
C THR A 72 2.96 7.21 -9.42
N ALA A 73 3.89 7.66 -10.25
CA ALA A 73 4.65 6.78 -11.12
C ALA A 73 5.83 6.13 -10.37
N PRO A 74 6.01 4.79 -10.43
CA PRO A 74 7.05 4.09 -9.67
C PRO A 74 8.46 4.59 -9.95
N ASN A 75 8.79 4.91 -11.20
CA ASN A 75 10.09 5.45 -11.57
C ASN A 75 10.37 6.82 -10.92
N VAL A 76 9.34 7.59 -10.58
CA VAL A 76 9.46 8.88 -9.88
C VAL A 76 9.49 8.68 -8.37
N ILE A 77 8.68 7.74 -7.85
CA ILE A 77 8.66 7.36 -6.44
C ILE A 77 10.04 6.83 -6.01
N LEU A 78 10.61 5.92 -6.83
CA LEU A 78 11.86 5.22 -6.56
C LEU A 78 13.11 5.95 -7.09
N SER A 79 12.97 7.12 -7.74
CA SER A 79 14.14 7.86 -8.24
C SER A 79 14.93 8.56 -7.13
N ASP A 80 14.36 8.73 -5.95
CA ASP A 80 15.01 9.41 -4.84
C ASP A 80 15.80 8.40 -3.98
N PRO A 81 17.14 8.45 -3.97
CA PRO A 81 17.96 7.51 -3.22
C PRO A 81 17.68 7.51 -1.71
N LYS A 82 17.18 8.63 -1.16
CA LYS A 82 16.88 8.75 0.28
C LYS A 82 15.65 7.94 0.69
N THR A 83 14.66 7.83 -0.20
CA THR A 83 13.40 7.13 0.08
C THR A 83 13.34 5.76 -0.60
N TYR A 84 14.23 5.48 -1.56
CA TYR A 84 14.30 4.21 -2.31
C TYR A 84 14.35 2.98 -1.39
N TYR A 85 15.30 2.93 -0.46
CA TYR A 85 15.47 1.77 0.43
C TYR A 85 14.26 1.57 1.33
N ALA A 86 13.69 2.66 1.83
CA ALA A 86 12.50 2.67 2.67
C ALA A 86 11.27 2.12 1.94
N TYR A 87 11.01 2.59 0.71
CA TYR A 87 9.92 2.07 -0.11
C TYR A 87 10.12 0.60 -0.46
N ASN A 88 11.36 0.16 -0.72
CA ASN A 88 11.64 -1.26 -0.95
C ASN A 88 11.34 -2.11 0.29
N GLN A 89 11.72 -1.67 1.49
CA GLN A 89 11.37 -2.37 2.72
C GLN A 89 9.86 -2.43 2.94
N LEU A 90 9.14 -1.33 2.69
CA LEU A 90 7.68 -1.29 2.74
C LEU A 90 7.06 -2.29 1.76
N MET A 91 7.57 -2.39 0.53
CA MET A 91 7.11 -3.37 -0.45
C MET A 91 7.37 -4.82 0.01
N ILE A 92 8.49 -5.11 0.67
CA ILE A 92 8.79 -6.42 1.29
C ILE A 92 7.82 -6.73 2.43
N LEU A 93 7.53 -5.75 3.28
CA LEU A 93 6.57 -5.91 4.38
C LEU A 93 5.15 -6.13 3.86
N TYR A 94 4.71 -5.34 2.88
CA TYR A 94 3.45 -5.56 2.17
C TYR A 94 3.41 -6.97 1.60
N SER A 95 4.51 -7.36 0.98
CA SER A 95 4.81 -8.69 0.47
C SER A 95 4.35 -9.81 1.39
N ARG A 96 4.87 -9.71 2.61
CA ARG A 96 4.73 -10.70 3.69
C ARG A 96 3.39 -10.68 4.39
N PHE A 97 2.77 -9.51 4.51
CA PHE A 97 1.45 -9.40 5.13
C PHE A 97 0.30 -9.69 4.18
N HIS A 98 0.58 -9.78 2.89
CA HIS A 98 -0.41 -10.08 1.87
C HIS A 98 -0.97 -11.49 2.05
N CYS A 99 -2.30 -11.59 2.14
CA CYS A 99 -2.96 -12.89 2.35
C CYS A 99 -3.04 -13.77 1.09
N LYS A 100 -2.70 -13.22 -0.08
CA LYS A 100 -2.79 -13.85 -1.41
C LYS A 100 -1.53 -13.52 -2.24
N ASP A 101 -1.58 -13.79 -3.54
CA ASP A 101 -0.60 -13.27 -4.48
C ASP A 101 -0.76 -11.74 -4.66
N PRO A 102 0.26 -10.92 -4.32
CA PRO A 102 0.22 -9.46 -4.47
C PRO A 102 0.26 -8.96 -5.92
N SER A 103 0.58 -9.83 -6.88
CA SER A 103 0.48 -9.53 -8.31
C SER A 103 -0.97 -9.58 -8.82
N VAL A 104 -1.88 -10.23 -8.10
CA VAL A 104 -3.26 -10.47 -8.57
C VAL A 104 -4.25 -9.49 -7.97
N VAL A 105 -4.07 -9.10 -6.71
CA VAL A 105 -4.98 -8.15 -6.03
C VAL A 105 -4.21 -7.22 -5.11
N VAL A 106 -4.75 -6.01 -4.90
CA VAL A 106 -4.24 -5.08 -3.88
C VAL A 106 -4.93 -5.36 -2.56
N ASP A 107 -4.16 -5.56 -1.49
CA ASP A 107 -4.65 -5.80 -0.13
C ASP A 107 -4.41 -4.58 0.77
N MET A 108 -5.50 -3.85 1.08
CA MET A 108 -5.41 -2.68 1.95
C MET A 108 -4.99 -3.01 3.38
N GLU A 109 -5.35 -4.18 3.90
CA GLU A 109 -4.95 -4.57 5.26
C GLU A 109 -3.43 -4.82 5.32
N ALA A 110 -2.87 -5.49 4.31
CA ALA A 110 -1.44 -5.68 4.18
C ALA A 110 -0.68 -4.35 4.06
N ILE A 111 -1.20 -3.38 3.29
CA ILE A 111 -0.62 -2.03 3.19
C ILE A 111 -0.57 -1.36 4.57
N LEU A 112 -1.69 -1.37 5.31
CA LEU A 112 -1.76 -0.75 6.62
C LEU A 112 -0.85 -1.43 7.64
N LYS A 113 -0.76 -2.77 7.63
CA LYS A 113 0.18 -3.54 8.47
C LYS A 113 1.62 -3.20 8.14
N ALA A 114 2.00 -3.22 6.87
CA ALA A 114 3.35 -2.89 6.41
C ALA A 114 3.75 -1.47 6.82
N TRP A 115 2.85 -0.50 6.58
CA TRP A 115 3.06 0.89 6.96
C TRP A 115 3.22 1.05 8.46
N THR A 116 2.35 0.41 9.25
CA THR A 116 2.40 0.51 10.72
C THR A 116 3.69 -0.09 11.27
N VAL A 117 4.06 -1.30 10.82
CA VAL A 117 5.31 -1.96 11.24
C VAL A 117 6.53 -1.12 10.86
N TYR A 118 6.58 -0.62 9.63
CA TYR A 118 7.68 0.25 9.20
C TYR A 118 7.75 1.52 10.05
N ARG A 119 6.64 2.25 10.24
CA ARG A 119 6.65 3.49 11.03
C ARG A 119 7.01 3.23 12.50
N THR A 120 6.56 2.12 13.09
CA THR A 120 6.89 1.80 14.48
C THR A 120 8.35 1.38 14.68
N HIS A 121 8.98 0.72 13.70
CA HIS A 121 10.31 0.12 13.86
C HIS A 121 11.43 0.81 13.07
N ALA A 122 11.14 1.58 12.02
CA ALA A 122 12.14 2.29 11.23
C ALA A 122 12.41 3.71 11.75
N GLU A 123 11.48 4.29 12.52
CA GLU A 123 11.68 5.58 13.20
C GLU A 123 12.83 5.55 14.23
N THR A 124 13.38 4.38 14.58
CA THR A 124 14.49 4.27 15.54
C THR A 124 15.89 4.47 14.94
N GLU A 125 16.07 4.41 13.61
CA GLU A 125 17.40 4.44 12.98
C GLU A 125 17.63 5.62 12.00
N ASP A 126 16.59 6.14 11.34
CA ASP A 126 16.73 7.25 10.36
C ASP A 126 15.59 8.28 10.49
N ASN A 127 15.73 9.19 11.47
CA ASN A 127 14.70 10.11 11.95
C ASN A 127 14.18 11.18 10.96
N ASN A 128 14.59 11.18 9.69
CA ASN A 128 14.28 12.27 8.74
C ASN A 128 13.76 11.81 7.37
N ILE A 129 13.49 10.52 7.16
CA ILE A 129 12.95 10.05 5.88
C ILE A 129 11.43 10.26 5.88
N GLU A 130 10.99 11.33 5.23
CA GLU A 130 9.57 11.59 4.98
C GLU A 130 9.06 10.67 3.86
N LEU A 131 8.27 9.67 4.25
CA LEU A 131 7.56 8.79 3.32
C LEU A 131 6.10 9.21 3.21
N ASP A 132 5.54 8.99 2.02
CA ASP A 132 4.14 9.24 1.73
C ASP A 132 3.41 7.93 1.46
N ILE A 133 2.38 7.66 2.26
CA ILE A 133 1.57 6.44 2.16
C ILE A 133 0.83 6.35 0.82
N ASN A 134 0.54 7.49 0.19
CA ASN A 134 -0.13 7.51 -1.10
C ASN A 134 0.81 7.01 -2.19
N SER A 135 2.07 7.47 -2.20
CA SER A 135 3.13 6.96 -3.06
C SER A 135 3.36 5.46 -2.85
N PHE A 136 3.38 5.00 -1.59
CA PHE A 136 3.46 3.56 -1.29
C PHE A 136 2.28 2.77 -1.86
N TRP A 137 1.05 3.26 -1.71
CA TRP A 137 -0.13 2.63 -2.29
C TRP A 137 -0.04 2.49 -3.81
N TYR A 138 0.49 3.51 -4.51
CA TYR A 138 0.73 3.40 -5.94
C TYR A 138 1.76 2.33 -6.27
N LEU A 139 2.87 2.21 -5.50
CA LEU A 139 3.81 1.11 -5.71
C LEU A 139 3.13 -0.27 -5.57
N CYS A 140 2.28 -0.46 -4.56
CA CYS A 140 1.50 -1.69 -4.40
C CYS A 140 0.55 -1.92 -5.58
N LEU A 141 -0.12 -0.87 -6.07
CA LEU A 141 -0.99 -0.96 -7.25
C LEU A 141 -0.19 -1.30 -8.51
N TYR A 142 1.00 -0.74 -8.68
CA TYR A 142 1.84 -1.03 -9.83
C TYR A 142 2.52 -2.39 -9.75
N LEU A 143 2.73 -2.94 -8.55
CA LEU A 143 3.12 -4.34 -8.41
C LEU A 143 2.06 -5.24 -9.05
N ASN A 144 0.77 -5.00 -8.77
CA ASN A 144 -0.30 -5.73 -9.44
C ASN A 144 -0.26 -5.62 -10.97
N ALA A 145 0.06 -4.44 -11.51
CA ALA A 145 -0.01 -4.19 -12.96
C ALA A 145 1.27 -4.51 -13.75
N LEU A 146 2.44 -4.48 -13.10
CA LEU A 146 3.76 -4.50 -13.75
C LEU A 146 4.67 -5.63 -13.27
N THR A 147 4.15 -6.55 -12.45
CA THR A 147 4.91 -7.75 -12.09
C THR A 147 5.05 -8.62 -13.32
N VAL A 148 6.31 -8.87 -13.69
CA VAL A 148 6.62 -9.96 -14.60
C VAL A 148 6.82 -11.19 -13.73
N ASN A 149 5.99 -12.23 -13.96
CA ASN A 149 6.15 -13.52 -13.28
C ASN A 149 7.45 -14.16 -13.75
N PHE A 150 8.38 -14.40 -12.81
CA PHE A 150 9.59 -15.16 -13.05
C PHE A 150 9.38 -16.56 -12.50
N ASP A 151 9.03 -17.49 -13.38
CA ASP A 151 8.65 -18.87 -13.05
C ASP A 151 7.33 -18.99 -12.27
N GLU A 152 6.58 -20.06 -12.53
CA GLU A 152 5.36 -20.39 -11.76
C GLU A 152 5.68 -20.73 -10.29
N GLU A 153 6.96 -20.99 -9.98
CA GLU A 153 7.37 -21.47 -8.67
C GLU A 153 7.99 -20.43 -7.73
N ASP A 154 8.56 -19.32 -8.22
CA ASP A 154 9.44 -18.46 -7.41
C ASP A 154 9.52 -16.99 -7.87
N GLY A 155 8.38 -16.31 -7.85
CA GLY A 155 8.30 -14.89 -7.49
C GLY A 155 8.30 -13.82 -8.57
N GLY A 156 7.77 -12.65 -8.20
CA GLY A 156 7.56 -11.51 -9.08
C GLY A 156 8.62 -10.41 -8.94
N MET A 157 9.05 -9.82 -10.08
CA MET A 157 9.96 -8.67 -10.16
C MET A 157 9.28 -7.46 -10.81
N MET A 158 9.58 -6.27 -10.28
CA MET A 158 9.06 -4.99 -10.77
C MET A 158 10.16 -4.20 -11.51
N LEU A 159 10.17 -4.24 -12.84
CA LEU A 159 11.24 -3.64 -13.65
C LEU A 159 10.98 -2.17 -14.03
N PHE A 160 11.97 -1.29 -13.83
CA PHE A 160 11.99 0.08 -14.38
C PHE A 160 13.36 0.46 -14.94
N SER A 161 13.42 1.37 -15.94
CA SER A 161 14.65 1.81 -16.65
C SER A 161 14.90 3.32 -16.48
N LYS A 162 16.09 3.92 -16.73
CA LYS A 162 17.13 3.59 -17.74
C LYS A 162 18.47 3.05 -17.21
N LYS A 163 18.75 3.06 -15.90
CA LYS A 163 20.05 2.59 -15.37
C LYS A 163 20.03 1.73 -14.11
N ASP A 164 18.97 1.73 -13.31
CA ASP A 164 18.94 0.94 -12.06
C ASP A 164 17.56 0.33 -11.83
N GLN A 165 17.54 -1.00 -11.78
CA GLN A 165 16.37 -1.86 -11.59
C GLN A 165 16.02 -1.88 -10.09
N ALA A 166 14.74 -1.78 -9.74
CA ALA A 166 14.28 -2.06 -8.37
C ALA A 166 13.93 -3.55 -8.27
N TYR A 167 14.50 -4.26 -7.30
CA TYR A 167 14.24 -5.69 -7.13
C TYR A 167 13.25 -5.89 -6.00
N TYR A 168 12.11 -6.44 -6.39
CA TYR A 168 11.16 -7.02 -5.48
C TYR A 168 11.20 -8.54 -5.68
N TYR A 169 11.04 -9.31 -4.61
CA TYR A 169 10.94 -10.76 -4.66
C TYR A 169 9.93 -11.22 -3.61
N HIS A 170 8.82 -11.81 -4.05
CA HIS A 170 7.92 -12.60 -3.19
C HIS A 170 7.99 -14.05 -3.63
N SER A 171 8.06 -15.02 -2.73
CA SER A 171 7.77 -16.40 -3.12
C SER A 171 6.26 -16.61 -3.07
N ASN A 172 5.70 -17.29 -4.07
CA ASN A 172 4.29 -17.72 -4.05
C ASN A 172 4.04 -18.81 -2.98
N ARG A 173 5.09 -19.25 -2.27
CA ARG A 173 5.08 -20.26 -1.20
C ARG A 173 4.92 -19.68 0.20
N SER A 174 4.41 -18.46 0.37
CA SER A 174 3.96 -17.98 1.68
C SER A 174 2.70 -18.74 2.10
N ASP A 175 2.90 -19.98 2.51
CA ASP A 175 1.86 -20.85 3.09
C ASP A 175 1.41 -20.21 4.42
N ALA A 176 0.10 -20.16 4.67
CA ALA A 176 -0.48 -19.52 5.86
C ALA A 176 -0.12 -20.24 7.18
N ALA A 177 0.55 -21.38 7.10
CA ALA A 177 1.03 -22.14 8.24
C ALA A 177 2.25 -21.46 8.90
N VAL A 178 2.11 -21.16 10.20
CA VAL A 178 3.06 -20.44 11.09
C VAL A 178 4.52 -20.94 11.04
N ASN A 179 4.77 -22.16 10.53
CA ASN A 179 6.06 -22.85 10.64
C ASN A 179 6.82 -23.01 9.30
N LYS A 180 6.27 -22.52 8.18
CA LYS A 180 6.98 -22.44 6.90
C LYS A 180 7.08 -20.98 6.52
N SER A 181 8.05 -20.29 7.12
CA SER A 181 8.33 -18.93 6.69
C SER A 181 8.68 -19.01 5.20
N GLY A 182 7.89 -18.33 4.34
CA GLY A 182 8.21 -18.12 2.91
C GLY A 182 9.50 -17.30 2.70
N TYR A 183 10.41 -17.33 3.67
CA TYR A 183 11.72 -16.75 3.67
C TYR A 183 12.61 -17.55 2.73
N ILE A 184 12.58 -17.13 1.48
CA ILE A 184 13.70 -17.40 0.59
C ILE A 184 14.79 -16.39 0.94
N LYS A 185 16.00 -16.89 1.09
CA LYS A 185 17.19 -16.06 1.34
C LYS A 185 17.24 -14.97 0.27
N SER A 186 17.36 -13.71 0.69
CA SER A 186 17.48 -12.58 -0.22
C SER A 186 18.64 -12.84 -1.19
N ARG A 187 18.33 -12.89 -2.49
CA ARG A 187 19.33 -13.02 -3.55
C ARG A 187 19.78 -11.62 -3.97
N SER A 188 21.06 -11.47 -4.23
CA SER A 188 21.58 -10.28 -4.88
C SER A 188 21.06 -10.21 -6.32
N LEU A 189 20.93 -8.98 -6.85
CA LEU A 189 20.65 -8.72 -8.27
C LEU A 189 21.51 -9.61 -9.18
N LYS A 190 22.82 -9.63 -8.93
CA LYS A 190 23.79 -10.37 -9.73
C LYS A 190 23.41 -11.85 -9.82
N GLU A 191 23.08 -12.47 -8.69
CA GLU A 191 22.64 -13.87 -8.64
C GLU A 191 21.34 -14.11 -9.42
N ILE A 192 20.40 -13.16 -9.39
CA ILE A 192 19.14 -13.23 -10.14
C ILE A 192 19.44 -13.18 -11.64
N MET A 193 20.20 -12.18 -12.10
CA MET A 193 20.52 -12.00 -13.52
C MET A 193 21.34 -13.15 -14.10
N GLU A 194 22.31 -13.67 -13.35
CA GLU A 194 23.10 -14.84 -13.76
C GLU A 194 22.20 -16.08 -13.94
N SER A 195 21.21 -16.27 -13.05
CA SER A 195 20.27 -17.38 -13.21
C SER A 195 19.34 -17.22 -14.42
N LEU A 196 18.94 -15.99 -14.74
CA LEU A 196 18.15 -15.70 -15.96
C LEU A 196 18.93 -16.00 -17.23
N GLN A 197 20.20 -15.62 -17.25
CA GLN A 197 21.05 -15.78 -18.43
C GLN A 197 21.32 -17.27 -18.72
N LYS A 198 21.58 -18.06 -17.67
CA LYS A 198 21.71 -19.53 -17.76
C LYS A 198 20.42 -20.19 -18.28
N LYS A 199 19.26 -19.79 -17.78
CA LYS A 199 17.97 -20.32 -18.25
C LYS A 199 17.67 -19.98 -19.70
N LYS A 200 17.95 -18.74 -20.14
CA LYS A 200 17.81 -18.35 -21.56
C LYS A 200 18.67 -19.21 -22.49
N GLN A 201 19.89 -19.52 -22.05
CA GLN A 201 20.79 -20.41 -22.80
C GLN A 201 20.26 -21.84 -22.87
N GLN A 202 19.65 -22.35 -21.79
CA GLN A 202 19.05 -23.68 -21.75
C GLN A 202 17.74 -23.80 -22.54
N ALA A 203 16.94 -22.74 -22.61
CA ALA A 203 15.70 -22.72 -23.41
C ALA A 203 15.94 -22.50 -24.91
N SER A 204 17.14 -22.04 -25.28
CA SER A 204 17.55 -21.82 -26.68
C SER A 204 18.42 -22.96 -27.25
N ALA A 205 18.67 -23.99 -26.45
CA ALA A 205 19.43 -25.20 -26.79
C ALA A 205 18.46 -26.38 -26.89
#